data_AF-A0A433XKD3-F1
#
_entry.id   AF-A0A433XKD3-F1
#
_cell.length_a   1.000
_cell.length_b   1.000
_cell.length_c   1.000
_cell.angle_alpha   90.00
_cell.angle_beta   90.00
_cell.angle_gamma   90.00
#
_symmetry.space_group_name_H-M   'P 1'
#
loop_
_entity.id
_entity.type
_entity.pdbx_description
1 polymer ?
#
loop_
_entity_poly.entity_id
_entity_poly.type
_entity_poly.pdbx_seq_one_letter_code
_entity_poly.pdbx_strand_id
1 'polypeptide(L)'
;MTDSSNGTTWVLSEKFEGTFEKVRVLQEHVRRYSLAPDQVPVSIEDLQWAIEDVYRMKISKVLVDFDAEHIRGMMERYSDGRANVYVRSNQDADPQQNLYWRRFISVKEMIHIAIDEKDDFSPQGSETIEELIRNHTLEALKPAKSEIQSEALAELAAFELLYPMEFRARDIAHSLPLGSLAAHYQVPNYVIERCLEPGYMKMARATWNEISGHGLGGLNSNP
;
A
#
# COMPACT_ATOMS: atom_id res chain seq x y z
N MET A 1 3.89 -35.47 -17.61
CA MET A 1 4.14 -34.22 -16.85
C MET A 1 2.79 -33.56 -16.70
N THR A 2 2.11 -33.83 -15.59
CA THR A 2 0.80 -33.27 -15.26
C THR A 2 1.01 -31.87 -14.71
N ASP A 3 0.58 -30.88 -15.47
CA ASP A 3 0.48 -29.48 -15.06
C ASP A 3 -0.53 -29.38 -13.92
N SER A 4 -0.03 -29.32 -12.69
CA SER A 4 -0.80 -29.13 -11.47
C SER A 4 -0.91 -27.64 -11.15
N SER A 5 -1.42 -26.84 -12.08
CA SER A 5 -1.91 -25.50 -11.76
C SER A 5 -3.31 -25.62 -11.19
N ASN A 6 -3.39 -25.96 -9.89
CA ASN A 6 -4.56 -25.65 -9.07
C ASN A 6 -4.71 -24.12 -9.07
N GLY A 7 -5.39 -23.60 -10.09
CA GLY A 7 -5.78 -22.21 -10.21
C GLY A 7 -6.66 -21.89 -9.01
N THR A 8 -6.04 -21.30 -7.99
CA THR A 8 -6.78 -20.68 -6.90
C THR A 8 -7.50 -19.49 -7.53
N THR A 9 -8.78 -19.69 -7.87
CA THR A 9 -9.66 -18.60 -8.27
C THR A 9 -9.82 -17.73 -7.04
N TRP A 10 -9.07 -16.65 -6.98
CA TRP A 10 -9.28 -15.59 -6.01
C TRP A 10 -10.67 -15.02 -6.29
N VAL A 11 -11.65 -15.38 -5.46
CA VAL A 11 -12.86 -14.57 -5.36
C VAL A 11 -12.40 -13.31 -4.65
N LEU A 12 -12.25 -12.22 -5.41
CA LEU A 12 -11.88 -10.94 -4.84
C LEU A 12 -12.99 -10.53 -3.88
N SER A 13 -12.61 -10.17 -2.65
CA SER A 13 -13.58 -9.66 -1.69
C SER A 13 -13.96 -8.23 -2.06
N GLU A 14 -15.18 -7.80 -1.74
CA GLU A 14 -15.61 -6.39 -1.93
C GLU A 14 -14.64 -5.41 -1.25
N LYS A 15 -14.03 -5.80 -0.11
CA LYS A 15 -12.99 -5.01 0.57
C LYS A 15 -11.73 -4.82 -0.29
N PHE A 16 -11.34 -5.85 -1.06
CA PHE A 16 -10.18 -5.79 -1.94
C PHE A 16 -10.40 -4.80 -3.09
N GLU A 17 -11.51 -4.92 -3.80
CA GLU A 17 -11.88 -4.00 -4.88
C GLU A 17 -12.06 -2.57 -4.36
N GLY A 18 -12.75 -2.43 -3.22
CA GLY A 18 -12.91 -1.14 -2.53
C GLY A 18 -11.58 -0.50 -2.15
N THR A 19 -10.55 -1.29 -1.84
CA THR A 19 -9.20 -0.77 -1.56
C THR A 19 -8.56 -0.18 -2.81
N PHE A 20 -8.65 -0.86 -3.95
CA PHE A 20 -8.12 -0.34 -5.23
C PHE A 20 -8.88 0.90 -5.70
N GLU A 21 -10.18 0.97 -5.45
CA GLU A 21 -10.98 2.16 -5.72
C GLU A 21 -10.56 3.36 -4.86
N LYS A 22 -10.29 3.14 -3.56
CA LYS A 22 -9.73 4.16 -2.66
C LYS A 22 -8.34 4.63 -3.14
N VAL A 23 -7.49 3.72 -3.61
CA VAL A 23 -6.19 4.05 -4.24
C VAL A 23 -6.40 4.89 -5.49
N ARG A 24 -7.34 4.53 -6.38
CA ARG A 24 -7.67 5.28 -7.60
C ARG A 24 -8.04 6.72 -7.28
N VAL A 25 -8.95 6.91 -6.33
CA VAL A 25 -9.38 8.24 -5.88
C VAL A 25 -8.20 9.08 -5.40
N LEU A 26 -7.30 8.51 -4.60
CA LEU A 26 -6.12 9.21 -4.10
C LEU A 26 -5.12 9.54 -5.21
N GLN A 27 -4.84 8.60 -6.13
CA GLN A 27 -3.99 8.86 -7.29
C GLN A 27 -4.56 9.98 -8.17
N GLU A 28 -5.87 9.95 -8.46
CA GLU A 28 -6.53 11.01 -9.23
C GLU A 28 -6.48 12.36 -8.51
N HIS A 29 -6.65 12.35 -7.19
CA HIS A 29 -6.57 13.56 -6.37
C HIS A 29 -5.16 14.17 -6.43
N VAL A 30 -4.11 13.36 -6.25
CA VAL A 30 -2.72 13.81 -6.40
C VAL A 30 -2.47 14.31 -7.83
N ARG A 31 -2.90 13.56 -8.86
CA ARG A 31 -2.72 13.95 -10.26
C ARG A 31 -3.37 15.30 -10.60
N ARG A 32 -4.52 15.59 -9.98
CA ARG A 32 -5.29 16.80 -10.25
C ARG A 32 -4.76 18.04 -9.53
N TYR A 33 -4.21 17.88 -8.34
CA TYR A 33 -3.94 19.02 -7.45
C TYR A 33 -2.47 19.16 -7.02
N SER A 34 -1.62 18.15 -7.25
CA SER A 34 -0.18 18.31 -7.04
C SER A 34 0.44 19.20 -8.12
N LEU A 35 1.51 19.91 -7.74
CA LEU A 35 2.33 20.70 -8.67
C LEU A 35 3.12 19.82 -9.65
N ALA A 36 3.43 18.57 -9.27
CA ALA A 36 4.24 17.65 -10.05
C ALA A 36 3.57 16.26 -10.08
N PRO A 37 2.40 16.13 -10.73
CA PRO A 37 1.56 14.92 -10.65
C PRO A 37 2.20 13.65 -11.20
N ASP A 38 3.17 13.80 -12.12
CA ASP A 38 3.90 12.70 -12.76
C ASP A 38 5.29 12.47 -12.14
N GLN A 39 5.59 13.13 -11.01
CA GLN A 39 6.89 12.98 -10.36
C GLN A 39 7.06 11.57 -9.80
N VAL A 40 8.19 10.95 -10.14
CA VAL A 40 8.67 9.71 -9.53
C VAL A 40 9.95 10.00 -8.73
N PRO A 41 9.99 9.65 -7.44
CA PRO A 41 8.92 9.04 -6.65
C PRO A 41 7.84 10.05 -6.26
N VAL A 42 6.62 9.56 -5.98
CA VAL A 42 5.49 10.40 -5.55
C VAL A 42 5.84 11.16 -4.25
N SER A 43 5.42 12.40 -4.07
CA SER A 43 5.65 13.11 -2.81
C SER A 43 4.83 12.50 -1.66
N ILE A 44 5.45 12.25 -0.49
CA ILE A 44 4.70 11.77 0.70
C ILE A 44 3.80 12.87 1.25
N GLU A 45 4.24 14.11 1.12
CA GLU A 45 3.50 15.30 1.53
C GLU A 45 2.26 15.48 0.65
N ASP A 46 2.36 15.20 -0.65
CA ASP A 46 1.21 15.26 -1.57
C ASP A 46 0.21 14.14 -1.28
N LEU A 47 0.71 12.92 -1.03
CA LEU A 47 -0.13 11.80 -0.61
C LEU A 47 -0.83 12.09 0.72
N GLN A 48 -0.09 12.60 1.72
CA GLN A 48 -0.66 12.99 3.00
C GLN A 48 -1.76 14.03 2.78
N TRP A 49 -1.48 15.10 2.02
CA TRP A 49 -2.45 16.15 1.74
C TRP A 49 -3.70 15.62 1.03
N ALA A 50 -3.55 14.74 0.04
CA ALA A 50 -4.67 14.11 -0.63
C ALA A 50 -5.54 13.27 0.32
N ILE A 51 -4.91 12.50 1.22
CA ILE A 51 -5.64 11.73 2.24
C ILE A 51 -6.35 12.67 3.22
N GLU A 52 -5.69 13.74 3.67
CA GLU A 52 -6.28 14.75 4.56
C GLU A 52 -7.52 15.40 3.93
N ASP A 53 -7.46 15.79 2.66
CA ASP A 53 -8.57 16.46 1.97
C ASP A 53 -9.72 15.50 1.66
N VAL A 54 -9.43 14.32 1.09
CA VAL A 54 -10.45 13.33 0.69
C VAL A 54 -11.20 12.82 1.92
N TYR A 55 -10.50 12.47 2.99
CA TYR A 55 -11.08 11.82 4.17
C TYR A 55 -11.38 12.79 5.31
N ARG A 56 -11.15 14.10 5.11
CA ARG A 56 -11.42 15.18 6.09
C ARG A 56 -10.77 14.91 7.45
N MET A 57 -9.51 14.47 7.41
CA MET A 57 -8.70 14.17 8.59
C MET A 57 -7.42 14.99 8.61
N LYS A 58 -6.89 15.29 9.80
CA LYS A 58 -5.60 15.94 9.97
C LYS A 58 -4.55 14.92 10.38
N ILE A 59 -3.48 14.76 9.60
CA ILE A 59 -2.44 13.76 9.82
C ILE A 59 -1.20 14.43 10.41
N SER A 60 -0.68 13.86 11.49
CA SER A 60 0.63 14.20 12.05
C SER A 60 1.55 13.00 11.94
N LYS A 61 2.71 13.17 11.28
CA LYS A 61 3.73 12.12 11.17
C LYS A 61 4.80 12.33 12.24
N VAL A 62 5.10 11.31 13.03
CA VAL A 62 6.08 11.36 14.12
C VAL A 62 7.08 10.23 13.95
N LEU A 63 8.37 10.56 13.97
CA LEU A 63 9.42 9.56 14.07
C LEU A 63 9.61 9.20 15.53
N VAL A 64 9.58 7.90 15.82
CA VAL A 64 9.74 7.38 17.17
C VAL A 64 10.96 6.48 17.23
N ASP A 65 11.72 6.61 18.31
CA ASP A 65 12.86 5.75 18.59
C ASP A 65 12.43 4.71 19.62
N PHE A 66 12.18 3.49 19.15
CA PHE A 66 11.87 2.34 19.99
C PHE A 66 12.44 1.08 19.35
N ASP A 67 12.79 0.11 20.19
CA ASP A 67 13.28 -1.18 19.74
C ASP A 67 12.11 -2.18 19.67
N ALA A 68 11.90 -2.77 18.51
CA ALA A 68 10.90 -3.80 18.28
C ALA A 68 11.31 -4.68 17.10
N GLU A 69 11.04 -5.98 17.20
CA GLU A 69 11.40 -6.92 16.15
C GLU A 69 10.47 -6.80 14.93
N HIS A 70 9.15 -6.68 15.17
CA HIS A 70 8.14 -6.79 14.11
C HIS A 70 7.33 -5.50 13.88
N ILE A 71 7.32 -4.57 14.83
CA ILE A 71 6.55 -3.33 14.71
C ILE A 71 7.42 -2.26 14.03
N ARG A 72 6.97 -1.81 12.86
CA ARG A 72 7.67 -0.78 12.06
C ARG A 72 6.97 0.58 12.10
N GLY A 73 5.67 0.60 12.34
CA GLY A 73 4.85 1.79 12.46
C GLY A 73 3.51 1.47 13.09
N MET A 74 2.74 2.52 13.37
CA MET A 74 1.34 2.40 13.78
C MET A 74 0.59 3.70 13.50
N MET A 75 -0.72 3.61 13.40
CA MET A 75 -1.62 4.75 13.27
C MET A 75 -2.59 4.81 14.45
N GLU A 76 -2.74 6.00 15.03
CA GLU A 76 -3.77 6.30 16.02
C GLU A 76 -4.78 7.27 15.42
N ARG A 77 -6.06 6.90 15.45
CA ARG A 77 -7.17 7.73 14.99
C ARG A 77 -7.98 8.28 16.16
N TYR A 78 -8.24 9.57 16.13
CA TYR A 78 -8.98 10.28 17.17
C TYR A 78 -10.37 10.70 16.66
N SER A 79 -11.35 10.73 17.56
CA SER A 79 -12.74 11.09 17.25
C SER A 79 -12.93 12.54 16.80
N ASP A 80 -11.94 13.41 17.04
CA ASP A 80 -11.92 14.82 16.65
C ASP A 80 -11.38 15.05 15.22
N GLY A 81 -11.19 13.98 14.45
CA GLY A 81 -10.71 14.05 13.06
C GLY A 81 -9.20 14.15 12.94
N ARG A 82 -8.43 13.95 14.01
CA ARG A 82 -6.97 13.84 13.95
C ARG A 82 -6.52 12.39 13.80
N ALA A 83 -5.39 12.20 13.13
CA ALA A 83 -4.63 10.94 13.13
C ALA A 83 -3.15 11.23 13.40
N ASN A 84 -2.52 10.36 14.20
CA ASN A 84 -1.08 10.34 14.38
C ASN A 84 -0.52 9.09 13.72
N VAL A 85 0.49 9.26 12.88
CA VAL A 85 1.23 8.18 12.23
C VAL A 85 2.62 8.14 12.82
N TYR A 86 2.93 7.06 13.53
CA TYR A 86 4.23 6.85 14.14
C TYR A 86 5.05 5.89 13.28
N VAL A 87 6.27 6.29 12.95
CA VAL A 87 7.17 5.49 12.14
C VAL A 87 8.47 5.31 12.90
N ARG A 88 8.92 4.06 13.06
CA ARG A 88 10.19 3.76 13.72
C ARG A 88 11.34 4.42 12.95
N SER A 89 12.23 5.11 13.67
CA SER A 89 13.37 5.84 13.10
C SER A 89 14.44 4.92 12.48
N ASN A 90 14.62 3.75 13.08
CA ASN A 90 15.62 2.73 12.72
C ASN A 90 14.95 1.49 12.12
N GLN A 91 14.61 1.55 10.84
CA GLN A 91 13.96 0.48 10.08
C GLN A 91 14.95 -0.56 9.53
N ASP A 92 16.17 -0.12 9.23
CA ASP A 92 17.22 -0.91 8.58
C ASP A 92 18.61 -0.38 9.00
N ALA A 93 19.62 -1.24 8.94
CA ALA A 93 21.01 -0.89 9.22
C ALA A 93 21.64 -0.11 8.05
N ASP A 94 21.20 -0.36 6.82
CA ASP A 94 21.60 0.42 5.66
C ASP A 94 20.87 1.78 5.66
N PRO A 95 21.58 2.93 5.65
CA PRO A 95 20.94 4.24 5.75
C PRO A 95 19.96 4.56 4.61
N GLN A 96 20.21 4.06 3.41
CA GLN A 96 19.34 4.30 2.26
C GLN A 96 18.08 3.45 2.35
N GLN A 97 18.22 2.16 2.67
CA GLN A 97 17.06 1.29 2.93
C GLN A 97 16.26 1.78 4.14
N ASN A 98 16.90 2.36 5.16
CA ASN A 98 16.19 2.95 6.29
C ASN A 98 15.25 4.08 5.84
N LEU A 99 15.71 4.96 4.94
CA LEU A 99 14.86 6.01 4.36
C LEU A 99 13.72 5.43 3.53
N TYR A 100 14.00 4.40 2.73
CA TYR A 100 12.99 3.75 1.89
C TYR A 100 11.93 3.03 2.70
N TRP A 101 12.31 2.33 3.77
CA TRP A 101 11.38 1.71 4.69
C TRP A 101 10.53 2.75 5.40
N ARG A 102 11.11 3.84 5.90
CA ARG A 102 10.35 4.92 6.54
C ARG A 102 9.31 5.51 5.59
N ARG A 103 9.66 5.68 4.32
CA ARG A 103 8.75 6.15 3.28
C ARG A 103 7.60 5.17 3.05
N PHE A 104 7.90 3.89 2.84
CA PHE A 104 6.91 2.84 2.64
C PHE A 104 5.95 2.73 3.84
N ILE A 105 6.49 2.62 5.05
CA ILE A 105 5.70 2.51 6.28
C ILE A 105 4.84 3.76 6.48
N SER A 106 5.35 4.97 6.21
CA SER A 106 4.54 6.19 6.30
C SER A 106 3.27 6.09 5.42
N VAL A 107 3.40 5.62 4.18
CA VAL A 107 2.24 5.46 3.29
C VAL A 107 1.32 4.35 3.77
N LYS A 108 1.87 3.20 4.18
CA LYS A 108 1.09 2.07 4.71
C LYS A 108 0.27 2.49 5.93
N GLU A 109 0.86 3.20 6.88
CA GLU A 109 0.14 3.65 8.08
C GLU A 109 -0.88 4.76 7.76
N MET A 110 -0.59 5.66 6.81
CA MET A 110 -1.55 6.69 6.39
C MET A 110 -2.76 6.09 5.66
N ILE A 111 -2.59 5.04 4.86
CA ILE A 111 -3.68 4.51 4.03
C ILE A 111 -4.76 3.79 4.85
N HIS A 112 -4.45 3.36 6.08
CA HIS A 112 -5.45 2.87 7.04
C HIS A 112 -6.59 3.87 7.27
N ILE A 113 -6.33 5.18 7.19
CA ILE A 113 -7.37 6.22 7.27
C ILE A 113 -8.44 6.05 6.19
N ALA A 114 -8.00 5.66 4.99
CA ALA A 114 -8.87 5.45 3.84
C ALA A 114 -9.59 4.11 3.92
N ILE A 115 -8.85 3.04 4.21
CA ILE A 115 -9.33 1.67 4.01
C ILE A 115 -10.12 1.11 5.19
N ASP A 116 -9.77 1.49 6.42
CA ASP A 116 -10.37 0.92 7.63
C ASP A 116 -11.74 1.54 7.90
N GLU A 117 -12.72 0.66 8.11
CA GLU A 117 -14.04 1.03 8.56
C GLU A 117 -14.10 1.02 10.10
N LYS A 118 -15.19 1.57 10.68
CA LYS A 118 -15.33 1.64 12.15
C LYS A 118 -15.21 0.28 12.85
N ASP A 119 -15.65 -0.76 12.18
CA ASP A 119 -15.62 -2.14 12.70
C ASP A 119 -14.21 -2.75 12.65
N ASP A 120 -13.27 -2.15 11.92
CA ASP A 120 -11.87 -2.56 11.85
C ASP A 120 -11.03 -1.91 12.99
N PHE A 121 -11.60 -0.99 13.77
CA PHE A 121 -10.89 -0.32 14.87
C PHE A 121 -10.87 -1.16 16.14
N SER A 122 -9.67 -1.52 16.59
CA SER A 122 -9.48 -2.15 17.89
C SER A 122 -9.16 -1.11 18.98
N PRO A 123 -9.94 -1.03 20.07
CA PRO A 123 -9.57 -0.24 21.25
C PRO A 123 -8.42 -0.87 22.05
N GLN A 124 -8.05 -2.13 21.75
CA GLN A 124 -7.06 -2.94 22.46
C GLN A 124 -5.89 -3.26 21.54
N GLY A 125 -5.07 -2.24 21.23
CA GLY A 125 -3.96 -2.38 20.28
C GLY A 125 -2.97 -3.51 20.58
N SER A 126 -2.78 -3.88 21.86
CA SER A 126 -1.90 -4.99 22.25
C SER A 126 -2.39 -6.36 21.77
N GLU A 127 -3.71 -6.59 21.77
CA GLU A 127 -4.30 -7.87 21.33
C GLU A 127 -4.18 -8.02 19.82
N THR A 128 -4.39 -6.93 19.07
CA THR A 128 -4.21 -6.89 17.61
C THR A 128 -2.75 -7.18 17.21
N ILE A 129 -1.78 -6.63 17.93
CA ILE A 129 -0.34 -6.88 17.68
C ILE A 129 0.01 -8.36 17.87
N GLU A 130 -0.46 -9.00 18.94
CA GLU A 130 -0.17 -10.42 19.19
C GLU A 130 -0.72 -11.33 18.10
N GLU A 131 -1.89 -10.98 17.54
CA GLU A 131 -2.52 -11.76 16.47
C GLU A 131 -1.84 -11.57 15.12
N LEU A 132 -1.36 -10.37 14.83
CA LEU A 132 -0.59 -10.08 13.62
C LEU A 132 0.72 -10.85 13.62
N ILE A 133 1.46 -10.87 14.73
CA ILE A 133 2.71 -11.62 14.87
C ILE A 133 2.52 -13.11 14.59
N ARG A 134 1.37 -13.69 14.99
CA ARG A 134 1.10 -15.12 14.82
C ARG A 134 0.71 -15.53 13.39
N ASN A 135 0.18 -14.61 12.57
CA ASN A 135 -0.53 -14.96 11.33
C ASN A 135 -0.04 -14.25 10.06
N HIS A 136 1.09 -13.54 10.11
CA HIS A 136 1.56 -12.68 9.00
C HIS A 136 2.07 -13.46 7.77
N THR A 137 1.16 -13.97 6.94
CA THR A 137 1.45 -14.57 5.62
C THR A 137 0.40 -14.13 4.60
N LEU A 138 0.73 -14.09 3.30
CA LEU A 138 -0.24 -13.75 2.23
C LEU A 138 -1.46 -14.67 2.17
N GLU A 139 -1.38 -15.85 2.77
CA GLU A 139 -2.53 -16.74 2.92
C GLU A 139 -3.62 -16.16 3.83
N ALA A 140 -3.33 -15.06 4.53
CA ALA A 140 -4.27 -14.33 5.38
C ALA A 140 -5.37 -13.58 4.61
N LEU A 141 -5.35 -13.56 3.28
CA LEU A 141 -6.49 -13.11 2.46
C LEU A 141 -7.60 -14.18 2.34
N LYS A 142 -7.40 -15.39 2.89
CA LYS A 142 -8.49 -16.35 3.17
C LYS A 142 -9.31 -15.83 4.37
N PRO A 143 -10.33 -16.51 4.94
CA PRO A 143 -11.16 -15.90 5.99
C PRO A 143 -10.39 -15.81 7.31
N ALA A 144 -9.43 -14.90 7.36
CA ALA A 144 -8.74 -14.41 8.54
C ALA A 144 -9.61 -13.34 9.21
N LYS A 145 -9.23 -12.99 10.43
CA LYS A 145 -9.87 -11.89 11.17
C LYS A 145 -9.69 -10.56 10.43
N SER A 146 -10.62 -9.63 10.64
CA SER A 146 -10.72 -8.34 9.93
C SER A 146 -9.43 -7.52 9.99
N GLU A 147 -8.69 -7.59 11.09
CA GLU A 147 -7.47 -6.83 11.33
C GLU A 147 -6.33 -7.31 10.43
N ILE A 148 -6.19 -8.63 10.24
CA ILE A 148 -5.14 -9.19 9.38
C ILE A 148 -5.43 -8.85 7.91
N GLN A 149 -6.72 -8.83 7.53
CA GLN A 149 -7.13 -8.39 6.21
C GLN A 149 -6.86 -6.90 6.00
N SER A 150 -7.13 -6.06 6.99
CA SER A 150 -6.83 -4.61 6.94
C SER A 150 -5.34 -4.35 6.69
N GLU A 151 -4.43 -4.98 7.45
CA GLU A 151 -2.99 -4.83 7.25
C GLU A 151 -2.50 -5.27 5.87
N ALA A 152 -3.00 -6.41 5.38
CA ALA A 152 -2.68 -6.88 4.04
C ALA A 152 -3.18 -5.89 2.98
N LEU A 153 -4.41 -5.37 3.12
CA LEU A 153 -4.97 -4.38 2.19
C LEU A 153 -4.19 -3.05 2.25
N ALA A 154 -3.74 -2.62 3.43
CA ALA A 154 -2.91 -1.42 3.57
C ALA A 154 -1.56 -1.57 2.86
N GLU A 155 -0.92 -2.73 3.00
CA GLU A 155 0.31 -3.05 2.28
C GLU A 155 0.10 -2.99 0.76
N LEU A 156 -0.94 -3.63 0.24
CA LEU A 156 -1.25 -3.61 -1.19
C LEU A 156 -1.61 -2.21 -1.70
N ALA A 157 -2.32 -1.41 -0.91
CA ALA A 157 -2.64 -0.04 -1.27
C ALA A 157 -1.38 0.83 -1.32
N ALA A 158 -0.46 0.66 -0.36
CA ALA A 158 0.83 1.35 -0.37
C ALA A 158 1.69 0.95 -1.58
N PHE A 159 1.65 -0.31 -2.00
CA PHE A 159 2.31 -0.77 -3.23
C PHE A 159 1.79 -0.02 -4.46
N GLU A 160 0.48 0.07 -4.62
CA GLU A 160 -0.14 0.73 -5.77
C GLU A 160 -0.01 2.27 -5.73
N LEU A 161 0.16 2.88 -4.56
CA LEU A 161 0.45 4.32 -4.45
C LEU A 161 1.92 4.66 -4.74
N LEU A 162 2.86 3.81 -4.33
CA LEU A 162 4.29 4.08 -4.42
C LEU A 162 4.96 3.52 -5.68
N TYR A 163 4.48 2.38 -6.17
CA TYR A 163 4.90 1.78 -7.43
C TYR A 163 3.69 1.29 -8.23
N PRO A 164 2.91 2.24 -8.82
CA PRO A 164 1.66 1.94 -9.52
C PRO A 164 1.79 0.91 -10.64
N MET A 165 0.74 0.10 -10.84
CA MET A 165 0.68 -0.95 -11.88
C MET A 165 1.04 -0.44 -13.28
N GLU A 166 0.65 0.78 -13.65
CA GLU A 166 0.87 1.35 -14.97
C GLU A 166 2.36 1.48 -15.35
N PHE A 167 3.26 1.61 -14.38
CA PHE A 167 4.69 1.76 -14.65
C PHE A 167 5.43 0.43 -14.78
N ARG A 168 4.88 -0.64 -14.18
CA ARG A 168 5.58 -1.93 -14.04
C ARG A 168 5.89 -2.59 -15.39
N ALA A 169 5.00 -2.47 -16.37
CA ALA A 169 5.21 -3.09 -17.69
C ALA A 169 6.44 -2.50 -18.42
N ARG A 170 6.58 -1.18 -18.39
CA ARG A 170 7.73 -0.47 -18.95
C ARG A 170 9.02 -0.86 -18.23
N ASP A 171 8.97 -0.89 -16.90
CA ASP A 171 10.14 -1.17 -16.07
C ASP A 171 10.65 -2.61 -16.25
N ILE A 172 9.73 -3.58 -16.40
CA ILE A 172 10.05 -4.96 -16.79
C ILE A 172 10.69 -5.00 -18.18
N ALA A 173 10.13 -4.27 -19.16
CA ALA A 173 10.64 -4.25 -20.52
C ALA A 173 12.09 -3.72 -20.59
N HIS A 174 12.45 -2.75 -19.73
CA HIS A 174 13.81 -2.24 -19.62
C HIS A 174 14.77 -3.17 -18.86
N SER A 175 14.29 -4.27 -18.28
CA SER A 175 15.10 -5.25 -17.53
C SER A 175 15.99 -4.60 -16.47
N LEU A 176 15.48 -3.57 -15.79
CA LEU A 176 16.24 -2.87 -14.76
C LEU A 176 16.45 -3.79 -13.54
N PRO A 177 17.65 -3.80 -12.93
CA PRO A 177 17.87 -4.52 -11.69
C PRO A 177 16.94 -4.03 -10.57
N LEU A 178 16.52 -4.93 -9.68
CA LEU A 178 15.61 -4.62 -8.57
C LEU A 178 16.08 -3.43 -7.73
N GLY A 179 17.38 -3.39 -7.39
CA GLY A 179 17.96 -2.27 -6.64
C GLY A 179 17.87 -0.93 -7.36
N SER A 180 17.96 -0.92 -8.70
CA SER A 180 17.80 0.30 -9.50
C SER A 180 16.36 0.80 -9.49
N LEU A 181 15.39 -0.11 -9.58
CA LEU A 181 13.96 0.22 -9.44
C LEU A 181 13.65 0.74 -8.04
N ALA A 182 14.11 0.03 -7.01
CA ALA A 182 13.97 0.44 -5.62
C ALA A 182 14.53 1.85 -5.38
N ALA A 183 15.70 2.14 -5.93
CA ALA A 183 16.29 3.47 -5.86
C ALA A 183 15.49 4.53 -6.62
N HIS A 184 14.96 4.20 -7.80
CA HIS A 184 14.14 5.11 -8.62
C HIS A 184 12.82 5.50 -7.94
N TYR A 185 12.12 4.52 -7.37
CA TYR A 185 10.85 4.72 -6.65
C TYR A 185 11.05 5.06 -5.15
N GLN A 186 12.30 5.05 -4.68
CA GLN A 186 12.68 5.24 -3.28
C GLN A 186 11.95 4.31 -2.30
N VAL A 187 11.69 3.06 -2.70
CA VAL A 187 11.03 2.04 -1.87
C VAL A 187 11.99 0.88 -1.58
N PRO A 188 11.76 0.09 -0.51
CA PRO A 188 12.58 -1.08 -0.22
C PRO A 188 12.55 -2.08 -1.38
N ASN A 189 13.63 -2.86 -1.55
CA ASN A 189 13.68 -3.95 -2.55
C ASN A 189 12.49 -4.91 -2.38
N TYR A 190 12.11 -5.19 -1.14
CA TYR A 190 10.92 -5.96 -0.78
C TYR A 190 9.68 -5.49 -1.55
N VAL A 191 9.40 -4.17 -1.59
CA VAL A 191 8.22 -3.65 -2.28
C VAL A 191 8.28 -3.96 -3.78
N ILE A 192 9.44 -3.76 -4.42
CA ILE A 192 9.60 -4.03 -5.86
C ILE A 192 9.41 -5.53 -6.14
N GLU A 193 10.04 -6.41 -5.35
CA GLU A 193 9.93 -7.86 -5.51
C GLU A 193 8.47 -8.33 -5.43
N ARG A 194 7.73 -7.80 -4.45
CA ARG A 194 6.32 -8.15 -4.22
C ARG A 194 5.41 -7.60 -5.31
N CYS A 195 5.65 -6.37 -5.74
CA CYS A 195 4.92 -5.76 -6.86
C CYS A 195 5.11 -6.51 -8.18
N LEU A 196 6.25 -7.18 -8.37
CA LEU A 196 6.58 -7.92 -9.59
C LEU A 196 6.28 -9.42 -9.49
N GLU A 197 5.80 -9.90 -8.35
CA GLU A 197 5.41 -11.30 -8.18
C GLU A 197 4.28 -11.66 -9.18
N PRO A 198 4.41 -12.74 -9.99
CA PRO A 198 3.44 -13.06 -11.03
C PRO A 198 2.01 -13.20 -10.54
N GLY A 199 1.81 -13.77 -9.33
CA GLY A 199 0.51 -13.91 -8.71
C GLY A 199 -0.14 -12.57 -8.40
N TYR A 200 0.59 -11.67 -7.75
CA TYR A 200 0.14 -10.31 -7.47
C TYR A 200 -0.11 -9.51 -8.74
N MET A 201 0.82 -9.55 -9.71
CA MET A 201 0.68 -8.86 -10.99
C MET A 201 -0.58 -9.27 -11.76
N LYS A 202 -0.90 -10.57 -11.76
CA LYS A 202 -2.13 -11.09 -12.39
C LYS A 202 -3.37 -10.57 -11.66
N MET A 203 -3.38 -10.65 -10.33
CA MET A 203 -4.51 -10.21 -9.50
C MET A 203 -4.75 -8.71 -9.64
N ALA A 204 -3.76 -7.87 -9.34
CA ALA A 204 -3.87 -6.42 -9.41
C ALA A 204 -4.27 -5.93 -10.81
N ARG A 205 -3.79 -6.58 -11.89
CA ARG A 205 -4.18 -6.23 -13.26
C ARG A 205 -5.65 -6.52 -13.52
N ALA A 206 -6.15 -7.67 -13.07
CA ALA A 206 -7.55 -8.02 -13.22
C ALA A 206 -8.45 -6.98 -12.52
N THR A 207 -8.11 -6.62 -11.29
CA THR A 207 -8.85 -5.62 -10.50
C THR A 207 -8.79 -4.23 -11.12
N TRP A 208 -7.62 -3.77 -11.54
CA TRP A 208 -7.51 -2.47 -12.22
C TRP A 208 -8.31 -2.42 -13.54
N ASN A 209 -8.35 -3.51 -14.31
CA ASN A 209 -9.15 -3.58 -15.53
C ASN A 209 -10.65 -3.51 -15.25
N GLU A 210 -11.11 -4.17 -14.17
CA GLU A 210 -12.51 -4.17 -13.76
C GLU A 210 -12.96 -2.77 -13.33
N ILE A 211 -12.22 -2.15 -12.41
CA ILE A 211 -12.50 -0.80 -11.91
C ILE A 211 -12.41 0.25 -13.02
N SER A 212 -11.39 0.17 -13.88
CA SER A 212 -11.23 1.11 -15.00
C SER A 212 -12.31 0.92 -16.07
N GLY A 213 -12.74 -0.33 -16.29
CA GLY A 213 -13.81 -0.68 -17.23
C GLY A 213 -15.19 -0.18 -16.79
N HIS A 214 -15.40 0.01 -15.48
CA HIS A 214 -16.61 0.62 -14.93
C HIS A 214 -16.58 2.16 -15.00
N GLY A 215 -15.40 2.75 -15.27
CA GLY A 215 -15.17 4.20 -15.23
C GLY A 215 -15.08 4.89 -16.59
N LEU A 216 -14.29 4.42 -17.56
CA LEU A 216 -14.02 5.19 -18.79
C LEU A 216 -13.59 4.30 -19.96
N GLY A 217 -14.35 4.35 -21.06
CA GLY A 217 -13.92 3.89 -22.39
C GLY A 217 -12.84 4.78 -23.01
N GLY A 218 -11.71 4.98 -22.32
CA GLY A 218 -10.76 6.04 -22.67
C GLY A 218 -9.28 5.84 -22.34
N LEU A 219 -8.84 4.67 -21.86
CA LEU A 219 -7.41 4.35 -21.83
C LEU A 219 -7.08 3.41 -22.97
N ASN A 220 -6.97 4.01 -24.17
CA ASN A 220 -6.31 3.35 -25.29
C ASN A 220 -4.88 3.01 -24.86
N SER A 221 -4.63 1.71 -24.81
CA SER A 221 -3.31 1.12 -24.99
C SER A 221 -2.65 1.73 -26.22
N ASN A 222 -1.67 2.60 -26.01
CA ASN A 222 -0.60 2.78 -26.98
C ASN A 222 0.71 2.37 -26.31
N PRO A 223 1.50 1.50 -26.97
CA PRO A 223 2.80 1.05 -26.47
C PRO A 223 3.84 2.17 -26.45
#